data_AF-A0A0D0AH84-F1
#
_entry.id   AF-A0A0D0AH84-F1
#
_cell.length_a   1.000
_cell.length_b   1.000
_cell.length_c   1.000
_cell.angle_alpha   90.00
_cell.angle_beta   90.00
_cell.angle_gamma   90.00
#
_symmetry.space_group_name_H-M   'P 1'
#
loop_
_entity.id
_entity.type
_entity.pdbx_description
1 polymer ?
#
loop_
_entity_poly.entity_id
_entity_poly.type
_entity_poly.pdbx_seq_one_letter_code
_entity_poly.pdbx_strand_id
1 'polypeptide(L)'
;EEEEEEEEIVNEQVAGSQRYRSRISNRYLSNNPFLDLEADDEDDQEDYEVDERAVSRHPVPAHVTNLPGPTHSLASTVDELANRFQRAGPSSLRARNSPPHLPIRPRMYLFHVYRSLTQFIAQNLENNGLHVIVSPWAPGQLYVVSDSPKTIYASMPHSHQISVIKWSRIPEEERASLESSQCTLPSPAWVRVKIGKYKDTVAYVFDEEQIDGFITTLVVPRDFPYPKPKGTVELVDKSRLLLDGSVSDIIREGEVVGWTFKGQYYYSGLLKKTFRRSSVVEVAIPHPDDIRFYRQSGWDPFRVS
;
A
#
# COMPACT_ATOMS: atom_id res chain seq x y z
N GLU A 1 39.01 73.04 -47.92
CA GLU A 1 39.63 71.73 -48.18
C GLU A 1 39.18 70.84 -47.04
N GLU A 2 38.66 69.65 -47.37
CA GLU A 2 37.57 68.91 -46.67
C GLU A 2 36.21 69.58 -46.96
N GLU A 3 35.17 68.93 -47.50
CA GLU A 3 34.69 67.55 -47.42
C GLU A 3 33.63 67.28 -48.53
N GLU A 4 33.45 65.99 -48.88
CA GLU A 4 32.21 65.29 -49.34
C GLU A 4 31.51 65.79 -50.64
N GLU A 5 30.99 64.97 -51.56
CA GLU A 5 30.29 63.69 -51.54
C GLU A 5 30.48 63.02 -52.93
N GLU A 6 30.43 61.68 -52.99
CA GLU A 6 30.09 60.81 -54.15
C GLU A 6 30.50 59.39 -53.70
N GLU A 7 29.74 58.30 -53.84
CA GLU A 7 29.17 57.80 -55.07
C GLU A 7 28.19 56.62 -54.78
N GLU A 8 27.26 56.49 -55.71
CA GLU A 8 26.22 55.48 -55.91
C GLU A 8 26.81 54.10 -56.28
N ILE A 9 26.30 52.99 -55.71
CA ILE A 9 26.62 51.62 -56.17
C ILE A 9 25.34 50.83 -56.52
N VAL A 10 25.45 50.20 -57.68
CA VAL A 10 24.48 49.48 -58.51
C VAL A 10 24.35 47.99 -58.11
N ASN A 11 23.13 47.45 -58.29
CA ASN A 11 22.64 46.07 -58.57
C ASN A 11 23.48 44.82 -58.14
N GLU A 12 22.81 43.73 -57.71
CA GLU A 12 22.28 42.64 -58.58
C GLU A 12 21.94 41.33 -57.79
N GLN A 13 20.87 40.64 -58.20
CA GLN A 13 20.67 39.16 -58.19
C GLN A 13 20.52 38.42 -56.81
N VAL A 14 19.68 37.38 -56.58
CA VAL A 14 19.19 36.24 -57.38
C VAL A 14 17.82 35.74 -56.86
N ALA A 15 17.02 35.21 -57.78
CA ALA A 15 15.70 34.59 -57.63
C ALA A 15 15.71 33.16 -57.02
N GLY A 16 14.60 32.75 -56.40
CA GLY A 16 14.36 31.33 -56.11
C GLY A 16 13.23 31.02 -55.13
N SER A 17 11.98 31.43 -55.40
CA SER A 17 10.83 31.06 -54.55
C SER A 17 10.07 29.88 -55.17
N GLN A 18 10.33 28.67 -54.64
CA GLN A 18 9.62 27.45 -55.00
C GLN A 18 8.23 27.42 -54.37
N ARG A 19 7.21 27.38 -55.22
CA ARG A 19 5.82 27.07 -54.90
C ARG A 19 5.69 25.59 -54.54
N TYR A 20 5.29 25.28 -53.31
CA TYR A 20 4.63 24.00 -53.01
C TYR A 20 3.17 24.24 -52.62
N ARG A 21 2.30 23.65 -53.44
CA ARG A 21 0.85 23.60 -53.33
C ARG A 21 0.46 22.83 -52.07
N SER A 22 -0.17 23.52 -51.12
CA SER A 22 -0.91 22.85 -50.03
C SER A 22 -2.22 22.29 -50.60
N ARG A 23 -2.35 20.97 -50.62
CA ARG A 23 -3.62 20.27 -50.85
C ARG A 23 -4.44 20.34 -49.56
N ILE A 24 -5.46 21.18 -49.58
CA ILE A 24 -6.55 21.19 -48.61
C ILE A 24 -7.35 19.89 -48.83
N SER A 25 -7.22 18.94 -47.90
CA SER A 25 -8.12 17.80 -47.81
C SER A 25 -9.21 18.15 -46.81
N ASN A 26 -10.38 18.51 -47.34
CA ASN A 26 -11.63 18.52 -46.59
C ASN A 26 -11.98 17.08 -46.21
N ARG A 27 -11.87 16.74 -44.93
CA ARG A 27 -12.62 15.65 -44.32
C ARG A 27 -13.44 16.21 -43.16
N TYR A 28 -14.74 16.23 -43.41
CA TYR A 28 -15.88 16.21 -42.51
C TYR A 28 -15.58 16.28 -41.00
N LEU A 29 -15.98 17.40 -40.42
CA LEU A 29 -16.31 17.55 -39.01
C LEU A 29 -17.52 16.69 -38.67
N SER A 30 -17.32 15.61 -37.93
CA SER A 30 -18.34 15.06 -37.04
C SER A 30 -17.87 15.29 -35.60
N ASN A 31 -18.55 16.19 -34.91
CA ASN A 31 -18.41 16.44 -33.49
C ASN A 31 -18.71 15.15 -32.69
N ASN A 32 -17.70 14.60 -32.03
CA ASN A 32 -17.83 13.74 -30.85
C ASN A 32 -16.59 13.97 -29.96
N PRO A 33 -16.75 14.38 -28.68
CA PRO A 33 -15.64 14.74 -27.79
C PRO A 33 -15.24 13.57 -26.87
N PHE A 34 -15.08 12.37 -27.43
CA PHE A 34 -14.58 11.22 -26.67
C PHE A 34 -13.21 10.80 -27.21
N LEU A 35 -12.25 10.80 -26.29
CA LEU A 35 -10.86 10.41 -26.43
C LEU A 35 -10.75 8.96 -26.89
N ASP A 36 -10.32 8.72 -28.12
CA ASP A 36 -9.70 7.46 -28.53
C ASP A 36 -8.19 7.58 -28.26
N LEU A 37 -7.78 7.14 -27.09
CA LEU A 37 -6.41 6.74 -26.77
C LEU A 37 -6.38 5.21 -26.92
N GLU A 38 -6.16 4.72 -28.13
CA GLU A 38 -5.74 3.33 -28.31
C GLU A 38 -4.27 3.24 -27.87
N ALA A 39 -4.05 2.62 -26.72
CA ALA A 39 -2.74 2.24 -26.22
C ALA A 39 -2.43 0.83 -26.76
N ASP A 40 -1.35 0.74 -27.52
CA ASP A 40 -0.66 -0.51 -27.87
C ASP A 40 -0.12 -1.12 -26.57
N ASP A 41 -0.76 -2.18 -26.09
CA ASP A 41 -0.21 -3.07 -25.07
C ASP A 41 0.30 -4.33 -25.81
N GLU A 42 1.58 -4.31 -26.19
CA GLU A 42 2.32 -5.50 -26.63
C GLU A 42 2.57 -6.40 -25.40
N ASP A 43 1.69 -7.40 -25.22
CA ASP A 43 1.86 -8.50 -24.27
C ASP A 43 2.94 -9.48 -24.78
N ASP A 44 4.19 -9.25 -24.39
CA ASP A 44 5.27 -10.24 -24.49
C ASP A 44 5.03 -11.37 -23.47
N GLN A 45 4.43 -12.46 -23.95
CA GLN A 45 4.15 -13.67 -23.21
C GLN A 45 5.37 -14.61 -23.30
N GLU A 46 6.29 -14.54 -22.34
CA GLU A 46 7.39 -15.49 -22.22
C GLU A 46 6.91 -16.77 -21.50
N ASP A 47 6.88 -17.87 -22.25
CA ASP A 47 6.63 -19.23 -21.78
C ASP A 47 7.82 -19.75 -20.95
N TYR A 48 7.58 -20.05 -19.67
CA TYR A 48 8.55 -20.75 -18.81
C TYR A 48 8.21 -22.24 -18.77
N GLU A 49 9.00 -23.05 -19.48
CA GLU A 49 8.99 -24.51 -19.34
C GLU A 49 9.44 -24.92 -17.92
N VAL A 50 8.56 -25.62 -17.21
CA VAL A 50 8.85 -26.21 -15.88
C VAL A 50 9.53 -27.57 -16.10
N ASP A 51 10.84 -27.63 -15.83
CA ASP A 51 11.62 -28.88 -15.78
C ASP A 51 11.27 -29.67 -14.50
N GLU A 52 10.37 -30.66 -14.63
CA GLU A 52 10.03 -31.60 -13.56
C GLU A 52 11.15 -32.63 -13.35
N ARG A 53 12.05 -32.37 -12.40
CA ARG A 53 12.99 -33.38 -11.90
C ARG A 53 12.49 -34.08 -10.64
N ALA A 54 11.95 -35.27 -10.90
CA ALA A 54 11.97 -36.50 -10.10
C ALA A 54 12.54 -36.41 -8.66
N VAL A 55 11.65 -36.49 -7.66
CA VAL A 55 12.01 -36.83 -6.29
C VAL A 55 11.73 -38.31 -6.04
N SER A 56 12.81 -39.04 -5.78
CA SER A 56 12.85 -40.47 -5.47
C SER A 56 11.99 -40.84 -4.26
N ARG A 57 11.20 -41.90 -4.43
CA ARG A 57 10.54 -42.67 -3.37
C ARG A 57 11.56 -43.56 -2.67
N HIS A 58 11.57 -43.59 -1.35
CA HIS A 58 12.05 -44.74 -0.56
C HIS A 58 11.42 -44.78 0.85
N PRO A 59 11.46 -45.95 1.53
CA PRO A 59 10.25 -46.60 2.01
C PRO A 59 10.02 -46.54 3.52
N VAL A 60 8.78 -46.86 3.88
CA VAL A 60 8.27 -47.15 5.24
C VAL A 60 8.97 -48.38 5.85
N PRO A 61 9.24 -48.36 7.16
CA PRO A 61 9.19 -49.58 7.96
C PRO A 61 8.15 -49.47 9.07
N ALA A 62 7.23 -50.43 9.05
CA ALA A 62 6.34 -50.77 10.14
C ALA A 62 7.14 -51.39 11.30
N HIS A 63 6.87 -50.93 12.53
CA HIS A 63 7.06 -51.77 13.71
C HIS A 63 5.93 -51.55 14.70
N VAL A 64 5.04 -52.53 14.74
CA VAL A 64 4.07 -52.77 15.80
C VAL A 64 4.83 -53.42 16.95
N THR A 65 4.81 -52.80 18.12
CA THR A 65 5.17 -53.46 19.38
C THR A 65 4.04 -53.24 20.36
N ASN A 66 3.31 -54.34 20.61
CA ASN A 66 2.30 -54.48 21.63
C ASN A 66 2.92 -54.25 23.02
N LEU A 67 2.27 -53.44 23.85
CA LEU A 67 2.49 -53.42 25.30
C LEU A 67 1.16 -53.65 26.03
N PRO A 68 1.19 -54.31 27.20
CA PRO A 68 0.00 -54.83 27.87
C PRO A 68 -0.69 -53.75 28.72
N GLY A 69 -2.01 -53.87 28.85
CA GLY A 69 -2.84 -52.98 29.67
C GLY A 69 -2.52 -53.03 31.17
N PRO A 70 -3.08 -52.07 31.92
CA PRO A 70 -4.11 -52.45 32.89
C PRO A 70 -5.42 -51.67 32.68
N THR A 71 -6.49 -52.42 32.57
CA THR A 71 -7.90 -52.00 32.65
C THR A 71 -8.24 -51.48 34.06
N HIS A 72 -9.32 -50.69 34.13
CA HIS A 72 -9.99 -50.15 35.33
C HIS A 72 -9.56 -48.74 35.80
N SER A 73 -9.79 -47.70 34.99
CA SER A 73 -9.95 -46.33 35.53
C SER A 73 -10.63 -45.30 34.60
N LEU A 74 -11.32 -45.73 33.54
CA LEU A 74 -11.98 -44.79 32.60
C LEU A 74 -13.51 -44.82 32.67
N ALA A 75 -14.13 -45.99 32.90
CA ALA A 75 -15.58 -46.06 33.07
C ALA A 75 -16.06 -45.34 34.35
N SER A 76 -15.30 -45.49 35.45
CA SER A 76 -15.65 -44.85 36.74
C SER A 76 -15.52 -43.32 36.70
N THR A 77 -14.60 -42.76 35.90
CA THR A 77 -14.42 -41.31 35.76
C THR A 77 -15.49 -40.69 34.89
N VAL A 78 -16.02 -41.42 33.89
CA VAL A 78 -17.14 -40.95 33.06
C VAL A 78 -18.44 -40.92 33.86
N ASP A 79 -18.71 -41.93 34.69
CA ASP A 79 -19.91 -41.96 35.56
C ASP A 79 -19.86 -40.89 36.66
N GLU A 80 -18.67 -40.56 37.18
CA GLU A 80 -18.49 -39.49 38.16
C GLU A 80 -18.72 -38.09 37.53
N LEU A 81 -18.34 -37.91 36.26
CA LEU A 81 -18.56 -36.68 35.51
C LEU A 81 -20.06 -36.49 35.16
N ALA A 82 -20.73 -37.56 34.76
CA ALA A 82 -22.16 -37.54 34.44
C ALA A 82 -23.02 -37.21 35.67
N ASN A 83 -22.67 -37.74 36.84
CA ASN A 83 -23.36 -37.44 38.10
C ASN A 83 -23.15 -35.99 38.57
N ARG A 84 -22.00 -35.36 38.27
CA ARG A 84 -21.79 -33.93 38.55
C ARG A 84 -22.68 -33.03 37.69
N PHE A 85 -22.92 -33.40 36.44
CA PHE A 85 -23.80 -32.62 35.55
C PHE A 85 -25.28 -32.78 35.92
N GLN A 86 -25.72 -33.95 36.38
CA GLN A 86 -27.11 -34.15 36.82
C GLN A 86 -27.45 -33.48 38.15
N ARG A 87 -26.48 -33.34 39.09
CA ARG A 87 -26.67 -32.56 40.32
C ARG A 87 -26.63 -31.04 40.11
N ALA A 88 -26.17 -30.58 38.95
CA ALA A 88 -26.12 -29.16 38.58
C ALA A 88 -27.34 -28.72 37.72
N GLY A 89 -28.48 -29.40 37.87
CA GLY A 89 -29.76 -28.99 37.28
C GLY A 89 -30.55 -28.02 38.18
N PRO A 90 -31.34 -27.10 37.59
CA PRO A 90 -31.66 -25.80 38.18
C PRO A 90 -32.83 -25.87 39.15
N SER A 91 -32.55 -25.66 40.44
CA SER A 91 -33.58 -25.40 41.45
C SER A 91 -33.23 -24.13 42.22
N SER A 92 -33.42 -22.98 41.58
CA SER A 92 -33.78 -21.74 42.29
C SER A 92 -34.40 -20.74 41.31
N LEU A 93 -35.72 -20.84 41.16
CA LEU A 93 -36.53 -19.76 40.61
C LEU A 93 -36.63 -18.66 41.66
N ARG A 94 -36.09 -17.48 41.31
CA ARG A 94 -36.50 -16.10 41.68
C ARG A 94 -35.31 -15.24 42.09
N ALA A 95 -34.64 -14.69 41.09
CA ALA A 95 -34.11 -13.34 41.18
C ALA A 95 -34.30 -12.68 39.82
N ARG A 96 -35.10 -11.61 39.77
CA ARG A 96 -35.10 -10.62 38.70
C ARG A 96 -33.71 -10.01 38.64
N ASN A 97 -32.80 -10.63 37.91
CA ASN A 97 -31.56 -10.00 37.50
C ASN A 97 -31.60 -9.98 35.98
N SER A 98 -31.89 -8.80 35.44
CA SER A 98 -31.50 -8.45 34.07
C SER A 98 -30.06 -8.93 33.89
N PRO A 99 -29.71 -9.64 32.79
CA PRO A 99 -28.33 -9.98 32.53
C PRO A 99 -27.49 -8.71 32.64
N PRO A 100 -26.31 -8.73 33.30
CA PRO A 100 -25.40 -7.60 33.24
C PRO A 100 -25.23 -7.24 31.77
N HIS A 101 -25.57 -6.00 31.41
CA HIS A 101 -25.44 -5.49 30.06
C HIS A 101 -23.98 -5.68 29.65
N LEU A 102 -23.71 -6.78 28.94
CA LEU A 102 -22.43 -6.95 28.27
C LEU A 102 -22.31 -5.75 27.34
N PRO A 103 -21.18 -5.03 27.37
CA PRO A 103 -20.97 -3.89 26.48
C PRO A 103 -21.28 -4.37 25.07
N ILE A 104 -22.24 -3.70 24.42
CA ILE A 104 -22.64 -4.03 23.05
C ILE A 104 -21.37 -3.89 22.23
N ARG A 105 -20.84 -5.01 21.76
CA ARG A 105 -19.67 -4.98 20.89
C ARG A 105 -20.09 -4.28 19.60
N PRO A 106 -19.38 -3.22 19.19
CA PRO A 106 -19.70 -2.53 17.96
C PRO A 106 -19.56 -3.50 16.79
N ARG A 107 -20.48 -3.41 15.82
CA ARG A 107 -20.60 -4.34 14.69
C ARG A 107 -20.12 -3.65 13.42
N MET A 108 -19.55 -4.40 12.49
CA MET A 108 -19.18 -3.88 11.17
C MET A 108 -20.30 -4.11 10.16
N TYR A 109 -20.58 -3.09 9.35
CA TYR A 109 -21.58 -3.12 8.29
C TYR A 109 -20.93 -2.70 6.96
N LEU A 110 -21.22 -3.44 5.90
CA LEU A 110 -20.84 -3.09 4.54
C LEU A 110 -21.98 -2.31 3.87
N PHE A 111 -21.67 -1.11 3.41
CA PHE A 111 -22.56 -0.23 2.66
C PHE A 111 -22.12 -0.16 1.21
N HIS A 112 -23.07 -0.34 0.31
CA HIS A 112 -22.91 -0.06 -1.11
C HIS A 112 -23.52 1.31 -1.41
N VAL A 113 -22.69 2.25 -1.85
CA VAL A 113 -23.07 3.61 -2.20
C VAL A 113 -22.69 3.92 -3.65
N TYR A 114 -23.21 5.02 -4.20
CA TYR A 114 -22.74 5.49 -5.50
C TYR A 114 -21.25 5.82 -5.46
N ARG A 115 -20.51 5.30 -6.46
CA ARG A 115 -19.05 5.45 -6.57
C ARG A 115 -18.58 6.89 -6.40
N SER A 116 -19.26 7.85 -7.02
CA SER A 116 -18.94 9.28 -6.97
C SER A 116 -19.07 9.90 -5.57
N LEU A 117 -19.82 9.28 -4.66
CA LEU A 117 -20.12 9.80 -3.32
C LEU A 117 -19.35 9.07 -2.21
N THR A 118 -18.62 7.99 -2.54
CA THR A 118 -17.91 7.13 -1.58
C THR A 118 -17.03 7.92 -0.61
N GLN A 119 -16.15 8.76 -1.14
CA GLN A 119 -15.18 9.54 -0.34
C GLN A 119 -15.89 10.58 0.54
N PHE A 120 -16.89 11.28 -0.01
CA PHE A 120 -17.66 12.28 0.73
C PHE A 120 -18.43 11.65 1.89
N ILE A 121 -19.10 10.52 1.66
CA ILE A 121 -19.85 9.80 2.70
C ILE A 121 -18.88 9.26 3.77
N ALA A 122 -17.75 8.68 3.35
CA ALA A 122 -16.72 8.20 4.29
C ALA A 122 -16.23 9.32 5.21
N GLN A 123 -15.78 10.42 4.63
CA GLN A 123 -15.28 11.58 5.38
C GLN A 123 -16.34 12.15 6.33
N ASN A 124 -17.60 12.23 5.90
CA ASN A 124 -18.66 12.72 6.77
C ASN A 124 -18.93 11.76 7.95
N LEU A 125 -18.93 10.44 7.72
CA LEU A 125 -19.11 9.45 8.78
C LEU A 125 -17.94 9.48 9.78
N GLU A 126 -16.70 9.62 9.29
CA GLU A 126 -15.50 9.80 10.12
C GLU A 126 -15.57 11.08 10.96
N ASN A 127 -15.99 12.21 10.37
CA ASN A 127 -16.20 13.46 11.08
C ASN A 127 -17.26 13.36 12.20
N ASN A 128 -18.18 12.39 12.10
CA ASN A 128 -19.17 12.06 13.14
C ASN A 128 -18.67 11.02 14.15
N GLY A 129 -17.38 10.67 14.12
CA GLY A 129 -16.73 9.76 15.07
C GLY A 129 -16.97 8.27 14.78
N LEU A 130 -17.43 7.91 13.58
CA LEU A 130 -17.57 6.51 13.18
C LEU A 130 -16.26 6.03 12.53
N HIS A 131 -15.86 4.79 12.84
CA HIS A 131 -14.74 4.17 12.17
C HIS A 131 -15.20 3.62 10.82
N VAL A 132 -14.60 4.13 9.74
CA VAL A 132 -14.95 3.83 8.35
C VAL A 132 -13.73 3.32 7.63
N ILE A 133 -13.92 2.31 6.79
CA ILE A 133 -12.89 1.76 5.91
C ILE A 133 -13.46 1.79 4.49
N VAL A 134 -12.78 2.49 3.59
CA VAL A 134 -13.15 2.52 2.18
C VAL A 134 -12.46 1.36 1.48
N SER A 135 -13.21 0.52 0.74
CA SER A 135 -12.61 -0.58 -0.01
C SER A 135 -11.70 -0.04 -1.12
N PRO A 136 -10.39 -0.35 -1.14
CA PRO A 136 -9.49 0.11 -2.19
C PRO A 136 -9.71 -0.62 -3.52
N TRP A 137 -10.33 -1.80 -3.48
CA TRP A 137 -10.52 -2.68 -4.66
C TRP A 137 -11.92 -2.58 -5.27
N ALA A 138 -12.91 -2.14 -4.48
CA ALA A 138 -14.31 -2.10 -4.89
C ALA A 138 -14.90 -0.71 -4.66
N PRO A 139 -14.84 0.18 -5.67
CA PRO A 139 -15.38 1.52 -5.56
C PRO A 139 -16.87 1.49 -5.18
N GLY A 140 -17.30 2.38 -4.28
CA GLY A 140 -18.67 2.38 -3.76
C GLY A 140 -18.91 1.44 -2.58
N GLN A 141 -17.89 0.76 -2.05
CA GLN A 141 -18.02 -0.06 -0.83
C GLN A 141 -17.37 0.63 0.37
N LEU A 142 -18.15 0.73 1.45
CA LEU A 142 -17.75 1.29 2.75
C LEU A 142 -17.99 0.28 3.85
N TYR A 143 -17.00 -0.02 4.68
CA TYR A 143 -17.17 -0.78 5.90
C TYR A 143 -17.25 0.19 7.08
N VAL A 144 -18.32 0.14 7.85
CA VAL A 144 -18.58 1.10 8.93
C VAL A 144 -18.81 0.33 10.23
N VAL A 145 -18.05 0.70 11.27
CA VAL A 145 -18.21 0.13 12.61
C VAL A 145 -19.23 0.97 13.38
N SER A 146 -20.33 0.34 13.81
CA SER A 146 -21.39 1.00 14.57
C SER A 146 -22.22 -0.02 15.36
N ASP A 147 -23.05 0.45 16.29
CA ASP A 147 -23.98 -0.41 17.01
C ASP A 147 -25.15 -0.86 16.13
N SER A 148 -25.58 0.02 15.21
CA SER A 148 -26.71 -0.23 14.34
C SER A 148 -26.64 0.52 13.01
N PRO A 149 -27.28 0.02 11.94
CA PRO A 149 -27.40 0.76 10.68
C PRO A 149 -28.13 2.10 10.86
N LYS A 150 -29.07 2.18 11.81
CA LYS A 150 -29.81 3.42 12.11
C LYS A 150 -28.88 4.54 12.56
N THR A 151 -27.90 4.22 13.39
CA THR A 151 -26.87 5.17 13.83
C THR A 151 -26.08 5.69 12.63
N ILE A 152 -25.71 4.81 11.71
CA ILE A 152 -24.99 5.18 10.48
C ILE A 152 -25.84 6.10 9.60
N TYR A 153 -27.12 5.79 9.39
CA TYR A 153 -28.05 6.66 8.65
C TYR A 153 -28.24 8.03 9.31
N ALA A 154 -28.34 8.08 10.63
CA ALA A 154 -28.46 9.33 11.38
C ALA A 154 -27.21 10.20 11.27
N SER A 155 -26.02 9.59 11.14
CA SER A 155 -24.75 10.28 10.93
C SER A 155 -24.50 10.68 9.48
N MET A 156 -25.27 10.20 8.51
CA MET A 156 -25.13 10.60 7.10
C MET A 156 -25.86 11.93 6.81
N PRO A 157 -25.40 12.73 5.83
CA PRO A 157 -26.14 13.89 5.38
C PRO A 157 -27.50 13.45 4.83
N HIS A 158 -28.59 14.14 5.21
CA HIS A 158 -29.95 13.74 4.82
C HIS A 158 -30.11 13.59 3.31
N SER A 159 -29.47 14.47 2.53
CA SER A 159 -29.48 14.42 1.05
C SER A 159 -28.81 13.19 0.44
N HIS A 160 -27.98 12.47 1.21
CA HIS A 160 -27.16 11.36 0.74
C HIS A 160 -27.61 10.00 1.30
N GLN A 161 -28.64 9.96 2.16
CA GLN A 161 -29.17 8.68 2.66
C GLN A 161 -29.75 7.82 1.52
N ILE A 162 -30.33 8.46 0.50
CA ILE A 162 -30.82 7.79 -0.73
C ILE A 162 -29.69 7.23 -1.60
N SER A 163 -28.44 7.63 -1.35
CA SER A 163 -27.27 7.15 -2.09
C SER A 163 -26.81 5.76 -1.64
N VAL A 164 -27.35 5.25 -0.53
CA VAL A 164 -27.13 3.89 -0.07
C VAL A 164 -28.02 2.94 -0.87
N ILE A 165 -27.40 2.14 -1.73
CA ILE A 165 -28.07 1.15 -2.57
C ILE A 165 -28.51 -0.04 -1.72
N LYS A 166 -27.62 -0.54 -0.87
CA LYS A 166 -27.87 -1.64 0.07
C LYS A 166 -26.82 -1.66 1.17
N TRP A 167 -27.14 -2.32 2.28
CA TRP A 167 -26.17 -2.63 3.33
C TRP A 167 -26.35 -4.07 3.83
N SER A 168 -25.27 -4.65 4.34
CA SER A 168 -25.26 -5.95 5.01
C SER A 168 -24.40 -5.88 6.27
N ARG A 169 -24.70 -6.74 7.25
CA ARG A 169 -23.84 -6.92 8.42
C ARG A 169 -22.71 -7.86 8.04
N ILE A 170 -21.47 -7.46 8.34
CA ILE A 170 -20.30 -8.32 8.17
C ILE A 170 -20.20 -9.25 9.39
N PRO A 171 -20.04 -10.57 9.19
CA PRO A 171 -19.83 -11.52 10.28
C PRO A 171 -18.47 -11.28 10.95
N GLU A 172 -18.32 -11.69 12.21
CA GLU A 172 -17.13 -11.34 13.00
C GLU A 172 -15.85 -11.98 12.42
N GLU A 173 -15.98 -13.14 11.78
CA GLU A 173 -14.87 -13.83 11.12
C GLU A 173 -14.35 -13.03 9.91
N GLU A 174 -15.26 -12.48 9.09
CA GLU A 174 -14.90 -11.60 7.97
C GLU A 174 -14.38 -10.25 8.45
N ARG A 175 -14.94 -9.71 9.53
CA ARG A 175 -14.44 -8.49 10.16
C ARG A 175 -12.99 -8.66 10.59
N ALA A 176 -12.68 -9.72 11.33
CA ALA A 176 -11.33 -10.01 11.77
C ALA A 176 -10.39 -10.13 10.56
N SER A 177 -10.86 -10.76 9.49
CA SER A 177 -10.12 -10.87 8.22
C SER A 177 -9.92 -9.51 7.54
N LEU A 178 -10.91 -8.61 7.58
CA LEU A 178 -10.84 -7.28 6.98
C LEU A 178 -9.91 -6.35 7.77
N GLU A 179 -10.01 -6.37 9.10
CA GLU A 179 -9.15 -5.63 10.02
C GLU A 179 -7.71 -6.18 9.98
N SER A 180 -7.54 -7.51 9.83
CA SER A 180 -6.21 -8.10 9.61
C SER A 180 -5.69 -7.86 8.19
N SER A 181 -6.56 -7.74 7.18
CA SER A 181 -6.13 -7.39 5.81
C SER A 181 -5.70 -5.93 5.71
N GLN A 182 -6.25 -5.08 6.58
CA GLN A 182 -5.76 -3.74 6.84
C GLN A 182 -4.44 -3.72 7.59
N CYS A 183 -3.82 -4.89 7.92
CA CYS A 183 -2.54 -5.00 8.59
C CYS A 183 -1.59 -3.96 8.03
N THR A 184 -1.42 -2.85 8.73
CA THR A 184 -0.27 -1.96 8.57
C THR A 184 0.93 -2.86 8.39
N LEU A 185 1.65 -2.71 7.26
CA LEU A 185 2.84 -3.53 7.05
C LEU A 185 3.67 -3.39 8.32
N PRO A 186 4.10 -4.50 8.95
CA PRO A 186 4.77 -4.41 10.23
C PRO A 186 5.92 -3.41 10.08
N SER A 187 6.02 -2.48 11.00
CA SER A 187 7.22 -1.66 11.11
C SER A 187 7.97 -2.17 12.33
N PRO A 188 9.22 -2.63 12.17
CA PRO A 188 10.02 -2.67 10.93
C PRO A 188 9.70 -3.87 10.01
N ALA A 189 9.73 -3.68 8.68
CA ALA A 189 9.66 -4.77 7.69
C ALA A 189 10.40 -4.46 6.39
N TRP A 190 10.61 -5.50 5.57
CA TRP A 190 11.15 -5.38 4.22
C TRP A 190 10.04 -5.55 3.20
N VAL A 191 10.09 -4.76 2.13
CA VAL A 191 9.15 -4.84 1.02
C VAL A 191 9.87 -4.80 -0.31
N ARG A 192 9.30 -5.40 -1.35
CA ARG A 192 9.75 -5.29 -2.73
C ARG A 192 8.79 -4.41 -3.52
N VAL A 193 9.32 -3.44 -4.23
CA VAL A 193 8.53 -2.53 -5.07
C VAL A 193 8.17 -3.23 -6.39
N LYS A 194 6.89 -3.20 -6.78
CA LYS A 194 6.37 -3.92 -7.97
C LYS A 194 6.39 -3.10 -9.25
N ILE A 195 6.40 -1.77 -9.17
CA ILE A 195 6.21 -0.87 -10.32
C ILE A 195 7.12 0.37 -10.26
N GLY A 196 7.32 0.99 -11.43
CA GLY A 196 8.04 2.26 -11.57
C GLY A 196 9.56 2.11 -11.48
N LYS A 197 10.27 3.24 -11.27
CA LYS A 197 11.74 3.30 -11.33
C LYS A 197 12.48 2.44 -10.30
N TYR A 198 11.79 2.03 -9.24
CA TYR A 198 12.31 1.17 -8.18
C TYR A 198 11.79 -0.27 -8.29
N LYS A 199 11.16 -0.68 -9.41
CA LYS A 199 10.70 -2.06 -9.61
C LYS A 199 11.80 -3.06 -9.23
N ASP A 200 11.37 -4.10 -8.52
CA ASP A 200 12.18 -5.19 -7.95
C ASP A 200 13.20 -4.79 -6.88
N THR A 201 13.23 -3.51 -6.48
CA THR A 201 14.09 -3.04 -5.39
C THR A 201 13.50 -3.44 -4.04
N VAL A 202 14.33 -4.01 -3.16
CA VAL A 202 13.98 -4.21 -1.75
C VAL A 202 14.15 -2.89 -0.99
N ALA A 203 13.09 -2.48 -0.32
CA ALA A 203 12.97 -1.28 0.48
C ALA A 203 12.71 -1.64 1.94
N TYR A 204 13.22 -0.82 2.84
CA TYR A 204 12.95 -0.95 4.27
C TYR A 204 11.76 -0.08 4.66
N VAL A 205 10.74 -0.62 5.33
CA VAL A 205 9.58 0.17 5.80
C VAL A 205 10.03 1.06 6.96
N PHE A 206 9.82 2.38 6.81
CA PHE A 206 10.30 3.40 7.73
C PHE A 206 9.13 4.01 8.52
N ASP A 207 9.24 3.91 9.84
CA ASP A 207 8.23 4.34 10.81
C ASP A 207 8.20 5.87 10.95
N GLU A 208 7.26 6.47 10.23
CA GLU A 208 6.76 7.81 10.48
C GLU A 208 5.49 7.93 9.64
N GLU A 209 4.35 7.72 10.28
CA GLU A 209 3.00 7.91 9.74
C GLU A 209 2.72 7.09 8.46
N GLN A 210 2.19 5.88 8.65
CA GLN A 210 1.50 5.19 7.56
C GLN A 210 0.21 5.98 7.25
N ILE A 211 0.29 6.85 6.25
CA ILE A 211 -0.88 7.48 5.65
C ILE A 211 -1.70 6.37 4.98
N ASP A 212 -3.03 6.39 5.15
CA ASP A 212 -3.88 5.34 4.61
C ASP A 212 -3.62 5.08 3.11
N GLY A 213 -3.44 3.81 2.75
CA GLY A 213 -3.10 3.36 1.40
C GLY A 213 -1.65 3.62 0.94
N PHE A 214 -0.81 4.28 1.74
CA PHE A 214 0.59 4.56 1.44
C PHE A 214 1.54 3.99 2.50
N ILE A 215 2.75 3.66 2.08
CA ILE A 215 3.82 3.27 2.98
C ILE A 215 5.06 4.11 2.72
N THR A 216 5.71 4.52 3.80
CA THR A 216 6.98 5.22 3.76
C THR A 216 8.09 4.22 3.90
N THR A 217 9.10 4.31 3.05
CA THR A 217 10.22 3.37 2.99
C THR A 217 11.54 4.10 2.81
N LEU A 218 12.65 3.45 3.20
CA LEU A 218 13.98 3.82 2.77
C LEU A 218 14.39 2.95 1.59
N VAL A 219 14.88 3.58 0.53
CA VAL A 219 15.37 2.93 -0.69
C VAL A 219 16.77 3.40 -1.04
N VAL A 220 17.52 2.55 -1.74
CA VAL A 220 18.80 2.96 -2.33
C VAL A 220 18.54 3.97 -3.46
N PRO A 221 19.15 5.16 -3.43
CA PRO A 221 18.97 6.17 -4.46
C PRO A 221 19.37 5.67 -5.86
N ARG A 222 18.54 5.98 -6.86
CA ARG A 222 18.84 5.77 -8.28
C ARG A 222 19.06 7.10 -9.03
N ASP A 223 18.56 8.18 -8.45
CA ASP A 223 18.78 9.54 -8.92
C ASP A 223 19.61 10.27 -7.86
N PHE A 224 20.67 10.93 -8.31
CA PHE A 224 21.61 11.60 -7.41
C PHE A 224 21.46 13.12 -7.51
N PRO A 225 21.60 13.84 -6.39
CA PRO A 225 21.57 15.30 -6.37
C PRO A 225 22.81 15.96 -7.02
N TYR A 226 23.74 15.14 -7.53
CA TYR A 226 24.97 15.54 -8.22
C TYR A 226 25.22 14.60 -9.42
N PRO A 227 26.04 15.00 -10.42
CA PRO A 227 26.28 14.19 -11.61
C PRO A 227 26.82 12.79 -11.31
N LYS A 228 26.13 11.77 -11.84
CA LYS A 228 26.52 10.36 -11.79
C LYS A 228 26.20 9.65 -13.12
N PRO A 229 26.96 8.61 -13.49
CA PRO A 229 26.59 7.75 -14.60
C PRO A 229 25.19 7.15 -14.39
N LYS A 230 24.41 7.02 -15.47
CA LYS A 230 23.09 6.38 -15.42
C LYS A 230 23.23 4.92 -14.96
N GLY A 231 22.31 4.47 -14.12
CA GLY A 231 22.31 3.12 -13.58
C GLY A 231 23.24 2.91 -12.38
N THR A 232 23.90 3.96 -11.89
CA THR A 232 24.66 3.86 -10.63
C THR A 232 23.71 3.57 -9.47
N VAL A 233 24.06 2.59 -8.64
CA VAL A 233 23.36 2.26 -7.40
C VAL A 233 24.37 2.36 -6.26
N GLU A 234 24.24 3.40 -5.45
CA GLU A 234 25.13 3.69 -4.32
C GLU A 234 24.39 4.54 -3.27
N LEU A 235 24.98 4.69 -2.10
CA LEU A 235 24.50 5.62 -1.08
C LEU A 235 24.82 7.07 -1.48
N VAL A 236 23.92 7.99 -1.15
CA VAL A 236 24.19 9.41 -1.39
C VAL A 236 25.17 9.94 -0.35
N ASP A 237 26.21 10.59 -0.85
CA ASP A 237 27.27 11.21 -0.06
C ASP A 237 26.97 12.69 0.15
N LYS A 238 26.69 13.05 1.42
CA LYS A 238 26.40 14.42 1.85
C LYS A 238 27.55 15.39 1.52
N SER A 239 28.81 14.93 1.54
CA SER A 239 29.98 15.79 1.32
C SER A 239 30.10 16.31 -0.12
N ARG A 240 29.41 15.65 -1.07
CA ARG A 240 29.40 16.01 -2.49
C ARG A 240 28.34 17.03 -2.86
N LEU A 241 27.47 17.38 -1.92
CA LEU A 241 26.48 18.43 -2.12
C LEU A 241 27.20 19.78 -2.07
N LEU A 242 26.88 20.64 -3.04
CA LEU A 242 27.28 22.04 -2.95
C LEU A 242 26.57 22.65 -1.75
N LEU A 243 27.33 23.23 -0.83
CA LEU A 243 26.86 23.89 0.39
C LEU A 243 26.19 25.24 0.05
N ASP A 244 25.20 25.22 -0.84
CA ASP A 244 24.44 26.41 -1.26
C ASP A 244 23.31 26.77 -0.26
N GLY A 245 23.33 26.20 0.94
CA GLY A 245 22.33 26.41 1.98
C GLY A 245 21.07 25.54 1.86
N SER A 246 20.97 24.69 0.82
CA SER A 246 19.79 23.83 0.61
C SER A 246 19.76 22.54 1.44
N VAL A 247 20.78 22.29 2.27
CA VAL A 247 20.91 21.09 3.10
C VAL A 247 20.52 21.43 4.54
N SER A 248 19.57 20.68 5.10
CA SER A 248 19.17 20.83 6.51
C SER A 248 19.25 19.49 7.23
N ASP A 249 19.89 19.45 8.39
CA ASP A 249 20.05 18.21 9.15
C ASP A 249 18.74 17.79 9.83
N ILE A 250 18.49 16.48 9.82
CA ILE A 250 17.39 15.86 10.55
C ILE A 250 17.97 15.36 11.86
N ILE A 251 17.57 16.00 12.95
CA ILE A 251 18.04 15.69 14.30
C ILE A 251 16.94 14.92 15.03
N ARG A 252 17.29 13.76 15.59
CA ARG A 252 16.46 13.00 16.53
C ARG A 252 17.29 12.70 17.77
N GLU A 253 16.71 12.95 18.94
CA GLU A 253 17.37 12.70 20.24
C GLU A 253 18.75 13.37 20.39
N GLY A 254 18.98 14.49 19.69
CA GLY A 254 20.27 15.20 19.69
C GLY A 254 21.31 14.63 18.72
N GLU A 255 21.00 13.56 17.99
CA GLU A 255 21.85 12.98 16.97
C GLU A 255 21.35 13.33 15.55
N VAL A 256 22.29 13.56 14.64
CA VAL A 256 21.98 13.76 13.21
C VAL A 256 21.73 12.41 12.58
N VAL A 257 20.46 12.05 12.40
CA VAL A 257 20.04 10.76 11.81
C VAL A 257 19.88 10.82 10.28
N GLY A 258 19.84 12.02 9.73
CA GLY A 258 19.64 12.25 8.31
C GLY A 258 19.77 13.71 7.93
N TRP A 259 19.36 14.04 6.72
CA TRP A 259 19.34 15.40 6.20
C TRP A 259 18.33 15.52 5.07
N THR A 260 17.92 16.75 4.79
CA THR A 260 17.04 17.09 3.67
C THR A 260 17.80 17.89 2.64
N PHE A 261 17.45 17.70 1.37
CA PHE A 261 17.96 18.51 0.26
C PHE A 261 16.89 18.61 -0.82
N LYS A 262 16.55 19.84 -1.20
CA LYS A 262 15.53 20.13 -2.23
C LYS A 262 14.20 19.37 -1.99
N GLY A 263 13.77 19.29 -0.72
CA GLY A 263 12.52 18.63 -0.32
C GLY A 263 12.56 17.10 -0.28
N GLN A 264 13.70 16.47 -0.56
CA GLN A 264 13.90 15.03 -0.35
C GLN A 264 14.62 14.78 0.96
N TYR A 265 14.31 13.65 1.61
CA TYR A 265 14.85 13.26 2.90
C TYR A 265 15.77 12.08 2.73
N TYR A 266 16.96 12.16 3.31
CA TYR A 266 17.98 11.14 3.24
C TYR A 266 18.40 10.71 4.63
N TYR A 267 18.46 9.40 4.88
CA TYR A 267 18.83 8.80 6.16
C TYR A 267 20.02 7.88 5.93
N SER A 268 21.17 8.22 6.51
CA SER A 268 22.45 7.53 6.26
C SER A 268 22.75 7.30 4.75
N GLY A 269 22.37 8.24 3.90
CA GLY A 269 22.54 8.15 2.44
C GLY A 269 21.47 7.34 1.69
N LEU A 270 20.51 6.73 2.38
CA LEU A 270 19.30 6.13 1.80
C LEU A 270 18.23 7.21 1.58
N LEU A 271 17.37 7.05 0.57
CA LEU A 271 16.30 8.01 0.26
C LEU A 271 14.98 7.58 0.93
N LYS A 272 14.31 8.49 1.65
CA LYS A 272 12.92 8.33 2.09
C LYS A 272 12.00 8.44 0.89
N LYS A 273 11.24 7.39 0.61
CA LYS A 273 10.28 7.33 -0.49
C LYS A 273 8.96 6.72 -0.04
N THR A 274 7.89 7.39 -0.42
CA THR A 274 6.52 6.91 -0.20
C THR A 274 6.03 6.15 -1.43
N PHE A 275 5.50 4.96 -1.20
CA PHE A 275 4.89 4.09 -2.21
C PHE A 275 3.42 3.85 -1.88
N ARG A 276 2.60 3.56 -2.89
CA ARG A 276 1.25 3.02 -2.63
C ARG A 276 1.40 1.62 -2.05
N ARG A 277 0.58 1.25 -1.07
CA ARG A 277 0.61 -0.09 -0.48
C ARG A 277 0.41 -1.18 -1.54
N SER A 278 -0.52 -0.95 -2.49
CA SER A 278 -0.75 -1.86 -3.62
C SER A 278 0.43 -1.99 -4.58
N SER A 279 1.41 -1.09 -4.51
CA SER A 279 2.62 -1.08 -5.36
C SER A 279 3.82 -1.81 -4.75
N VAL A 280 3.67 -2.41 -3.57
CA VAL A 280 4.71 -3.19 -2.92
C VAL A 280 4.21 -4.59 -2.52
N VAL A 281 5.13 -5.47 -2.13
CA VAL A 281 4.86 -6.76 -1.52
C VAL A 281 5.83 -6.98 -0.36
N GLU A 282 5.38 -7.59 0.73
CA GLU A 282 6.25 -7.91 1.85
C GLU A 282 7.31 -8.95 1.47
N VAL A 283 8.52 -8.79 2.02
CA VAL A 283 9.64 -9.72 1.87
C VAL A 283 10.04 -10.19 3.26
N ALA A 284 9.70 -11.42 3.60
CA ALA A 284 9.99 -11.95 4.94
C ALA A 284 11.50 -12.00 5.24
N ILE A 285 12.31 -12.43 4.27
CA ILE A 285 13.76 -12.55 4.40
C ILE A 285 14.41 -12.02 3.12
N PRO A 286 14.95 -10.79 3.12
CA PRO A 286 15.58 -10.23 1.93
C PRO A 286 16.94 -10.88 1.65
N HIS A 287 17.35 -10.91 0.38
CA HIS A 287 18.65 -11.46 0.01
C HIS A 287 19.79 -10.55 0.53
N PRO A 288 20.93 -11.09 0.99
CA PRO A 288 22.05 -10.28 1.49
C PRO A 288 22.53 -9.19 0.52
N ASP A 289 22.51 -9.46 -0.79
CA ASP A 289 22.89 -8.48 -1.81
C ASP A 289 21.91 -7.32 -1.91
N ASP A 290 20.61 -7.58 -1.72
CA ASP A 290 19.56 -6.56 -1.76
C ASP A 290 19.70 -5.58 -0.59
N ILE A 291 20.17 -6.09 0.57
CA ILE A 291 20.32 -5.29 1.79
C ILE A 291 21.74 -4.75 2.01
N ARG A 292 22.69 -5.01 1.10
CA ARG A 292 24.11 -4.65 1.29
C ARG A 292 24.31 -3.16 1.56
N PHE A 293 23.54 -2.30 0.89
CA PHE A 293 23.64 -0.85 1.05
C PHE A 293 23.05 -0.36 2.37
N TYR A 294 22.05 -1.05 2.91
CA TYR A 294 21.50 -0.76 4.24
C TYR A 294 22.50 -1.13 5.33
N ARG A 295 23.27 -2.20 5.13
CA ARG A 295 24.39 -2.56 6.02
C ARG A 295 25.54 -1.55 5.89
N GLN A 296 25.88 -1.15 4.66
CA GLN A 296 26.94 -0.16 4.41
C GLN A 296 26.61 1.22 4.97
N SER A 297 25.34 1.62 4.93
CA SER A 297 24.91 2.90 5.49
C SER A 297 24.98 2.94 7.03
N GLY A 298 25.16 1.78 7.68
CA GLY A 298 25.02 1.67 9.13
C GLY A 298 23.58 1.93 9.59
N TRP A 299 22.60 1.83 8.69
CA TRP A 299 21.19 1.94 9.06
C TRP A 299 20.82 0.74 9.93
N ASP A 300 20.59 1.02 11.21
CA ASP A 300 20.09 0.02 12.15
C ASP A 300 18.58 0.22 12.32
N PRO A 301 17.75 -0.73 11.83
CA PRO A 301 16.31 -0.66 11.96
C PRO A 301 15.82 -0.60 13.41
N PHE A 302 16.63 -1.05 14.38
CA PHE A 302 16.30 -1.07 15.81
C PHE A 302 16.81 0.13 16.59
N ARG A 303 17.56 1.05 15.96
CA ARG A 303 18.02 2.30 16.62
C ARG A 303 17.03 3.46 16.52
N VAL A 304 16.01 3.33 15.69
CA VAL A 304 15.16 4.48 15.28
C VAL A 304 13.69 4.31 15.71
N SER A 305 13.39 3.23 16.44
CA SER A 305 12.09 2.96 17.09
C SER A 305 12.07 3.41 18.54
#